data_AF-A0A8K1DAC0-F1
#
_entry.id   AF-A0A8K1DAC0-F1
#
_cell.length_a   1.000
_cell.length_b   1.000
_cell.length_c   1.000
_cell.angle_alpha   90.00
_cell.angle_beta   90.00
_cell.angle_gamma   90.00
#
_symmetry.space_group_name_H-M   'P 1'
#
loop_
_entity.id
_entity.type
_entity.pdbx_description
1 polymer ?
#
loop_
_entity_poly.entity_id
_entity_poly.type
_entity_poly.pdbx_seq_one_letter_code
_entity_poly.pdbx_strand_id
1 'polypeptide(L)'
;MAPAKGGQGTELGKGLEPREGLRELGKGLEPQERLRELGKGLEPQEGLRELGKGLEPQERLRELGKGLEPQERLRELGKGLEPQEGLRELGKGLEPQEGLRELGKGLEPQEGLRELGKGLEPQEGLRELGKGLEPQEGLRELGKGLEPQEGLRELGKGLEPQEGLRELGKGLEPQEGLRELGKGLEPQEGLRELGKGLEPQEGLRELGKGLEPQERLRELGKGLEPQERLRELGKGLEPQEGLRELGRG
;
A
#
# COMPACT_ATOMS: atom_id res chain seq x y z
N MET A 1 3.99 -4.26 32.27
CA MET A 1 3.09 -5.21 31.61
C MET A 1 1.68 -4.87 32.01
N ALA A 2 1.03 -3.99 31.25
CA ALA A 2 -0.42 -3.89 31.24
C ALA A 2 -0.92 -4.82 30.11
N PRO A 3 -2.04 -5.52 30.27
CA PRO A 3 -2.56 -6.38 29.20
C PRO A 3 -2.98 -5.52 28.01
N ALA A 4 -2.54 -5.90 26.81
CA ALA A 4 -3.08 -5.40 25.56
C ALA A 4 -4.59 -5.66 25.55
N LYS A 5 -5.38 -4.60 25.38
CA LYS A 5 -6.82 -4.74 25.13
C LYS A 5 -6.97 -5.22 23.70
N GLY A 6 -7.17 -6.52 23.51
CA GLY A 6 -7.52 -7.07 22.20
C GLY A 6 -8.87 -6.49 21.74
N GLY A 7 -8.89 -5.91 20.54
CA GLY A 7 -10.09 -5.43 19.88
C GLY A 7 -11.12 -6.55 19.74
N GLN A 8 -12.36 -6.27 20.14
CA GLN A 8 -13.47 -7.20 19.98
C GLN A 8 -13.90 -7.15 18.51
N GLY A 9 -13.91 -8.30 17.83
CA GLY A 9 -14.44 -8.38 16.47
C GLY A 9 -15.91 -7.97 16.44
N THR A 10 -16.19 -6.81 15.84
CA THR A 10 -17.52 -6.25 15.63
C THR A 10 -18.10 -6.78 14.31
N GLU A 11 -19.33 -7.25 14.35
CA GLU A 11 -20.08 -7.67 13.15
C GLU A 11 -21.09 -6.57 12.84
N LEU A 12 -20.84 -5.82 11.76
CA LEU A 12 -21.58 -4.62 11.41
C LEU A 12 -22.51 -4.86 10.20
N GLY A 13 -23.69 -4.25 10.23
CA GLY A 13 -24.74 -4.38 9.21
C GLY A 13 -24.80 -3.22 8.21
N LYS A 14 -25.70 -3.30 7.22
CA LYS A 14 -25.80 -2.37 6.07
C LYS A 14 -25.86 -0.88 6.44
N GLY A 15 -25.06 -0.06 5.74
CA GLY A 15 -25.14 1.41 5.76
C GLY A 15 -24.56 2.06 7.02
N LEU A 16 -23.44 1.53 7.53
CA LEU A 16 -22.77 2.02 8.73
C LEU A 16 -21.45 2.73 8.38
N GLU A 17 -21.16 3.79 9.13
CA GLU A 17 -19.87 4.50 9.17
C GLU A 17 -19.27 4.33 10.57
N PRO A 18 -18.78 3.13 10.95
CA PRO A 18 -18.11 2.97 12.24
C PRO A 18 -16.84 3.83 12.26
N ARG A 19 -16.58 4.49 13.39
CA ARG A 19 -15.38 5.29 13.57
C ARG A 19 -14.69 4.92 14.87
N GLU A 20 -13.48 4.40 14.78
CA GLU A 20 -12.65 4.04 15.93
C GLU A 20 -11.36 4.85 15.92
N GLY A 21 -10.82 5.10 17.12
CA GLY A 21 -9.66 5.96 17.28
C GLY A 21 -8.89 5.63 18.54
N LEU A 22 -7.70 5.08 18.37
CA LEU A 22 -6.83 4.63 19.44
C LEU A 22 -5.65 5.59 19.66
N ARG A 23 -5.26 5.73 20.93
CA ARG A 23 -4.09 6.52 21.33
C ARG A 23 -3.28 5.71 22.32
N GLU A 24 -2.06 5.35 21.91
CA GLU A 24 -1.19 4.48 22.69
C GLU A 24 0.16 5.16 22.99
N LEU A 25 0.75 4.83 24.14
CA LEU A 25 2.02 5.38 24.62
C LEU A 25 2.85 4.26 25.26
N GLY A 26 3.98 3.91 24.65
CA GLY A 26 4.74 2.76 25.17
C GLY A 26 6.02 2.43 24.42
N LYS A 27 6.59 1.28 24.77
CA LYS A 27 7.71 0.63 24.06
C LYS A 27 7.33 -0.83 23.84
N GLY A 28 7.48 -1.35 22.64
CA GLY A 28 7.12 -2.74 22.32
C GLY A 28 5.61 -2.98 22.40
N LEU A 29 4.82 -2.20 21.65
CA LEU A 29 3.36 -2.41 21.56
C LEU A 29 3.04 -3.17 20.27
N GLU A 30 2.09 -4.11 20.39
CA GLU A 30 1.59 -4.93 19.29
C GLU A 30 0.05 -4.91 19.34
N PRO A 31 -0.61 -3.77 19.07
CA PRO A 31 -2.07 -3.74 19.01
C PRO A 31 -2.55 -4.60 17.84
N GLN A 32 -3.67 -5.31 18.03
CA GLN A 32 -4.26 -6.17 17.01
C GLN A 32 -5.75 -5.91 16.88
N GLU A 33 -6.17 -5.57 15.66
CA GLU A 33 -7.57 -5.36 15.32
C GLU A 33 -8.00 -6.32 14.20
N ARG A 34 -9.25 -6.79 14.29
CA ARG A 34 -9.82 -7.71 13.32
C ARG A 34 -11.29 -7.37 13.12
N LEU A 35 -11.60 -6.83 11.96
CA LEU A 35 -12.95 -6.45 11.58
C LEU A 35 -13.53 -7.43 10.55
N ARG A 36 -14.82 -7.72 10.68
CA ARG A 36 -15.56 -8.54 9.71
C ARG A 36 -16.85 -7.84 9.35
N GLU A 37 -16.95 -7.40 8.11
CA GLU A 37 -18.10 -6.64 7.64
C GLU A 37 -18.93 -7.42 6.60
N LEU A 38 -20.25 -7.29 6.69
CA LEU A 38 -21.20 -7.92 5.78
C LEU A 38 -22.26 -6.89 5.38
N GLY A 39 -22.21 -6.37 4.15
CA GLY A 39 -23.11 -5.27 3.82
C GLY A 39 -23.03 -4.72 2.40
N LYS A 40 -23.59 -3.54 2.24
CA LYS A 40 -23.48 -2.71 1.03
C LYS A 40 -23.33 -1.27 1.52
N GLY A 41 -22.39 -0.51 0.95
CA GLY A 41 -22.15 0.89 1.31
C GLY A 41 -21.68 1.03 2.76
N LEU A 42 -20.47 0.56 3.07
CA LEU A 42 -19.83 0.75 4.38
C LEU A 42 -18.56 1.59 4.18
N GLU A 43 -18.33 2.50 5.13
CA GLU A 43 -17.20 3.44 5.12
C GLU A 43 -16.57 3.45 6.54
N PRO A 44 -15.95 2.36 6.98
CA PRO A 44 -15.28 2.32 8.27
C PRO A 44 -14.10 3.29 8.29
N GLN A 45 -13.91 4.01 9.41
CA GLN A 45 -12.79 4.93 9.60
C GLN A 45 -12.03 4.60 10.87
N GLU A 46 -10.77 4.23 10.73
CA GLU A 46 -9.88 3.90 11.85
C GLU A 46 -8.70 4.88 11.89
N GLY A 47 -8.26 5.18 13.12
CA GLY A 47 -7.25 6.20 13.34
C GLY A 47 -6.40 5.91 14.56
N LEU A 48 -5.20 5.39 14.33
CA LEU A 48 -4.23 5.10 15.36
C LEU A 48 -3.24 6.26 15.51
N ARG A 49 -2.98 6.65 16.77
CA ARG A 49 -1.92 7.61 17.10
C ARG A 49 -1.03 7.06 18.18
N GLU A 50 0.23 6.79 17.85
CA GLU A 50 1.17 6.28 18.82
C GLU A 50 2.38 7.19 19.04
N LEU A 51 2.96 7.05 20.23
CA LEU A 51 4.17 7.71 20.66
C LEU A 51 5.04 6.67 21.35
N GLY A 52 6.14 6.26 20.74
CA GLY A 52 6.86 5.09 21.26
C GLY A 52 8.13 4.67 20.52
N LYS A 53 8.57 3.45 20.80
CA LYS A 53 9.66 2.76 20.10
C LYS A 53 9.31 1.29 19.95
N GLY A 54 9.51 0.73 18.76
CA GLY A 54 9.20 -0.67 18.44
C GLY A 54 7.71 -0.91 18.55
N LEU A 55 6.95 -0.52 17.53
CA LEU A 55 5.50 -0.68 17.47
C LEU A 55 5.16 -1.49 16.21
N GLU A 56 4.32 -2.52 16.39
CA GLU A 56 3.95 -3.48 15.34
C GLU A 56 2.41 -3.64 15.33
N PRO A 57 1.66 -2.61 14.96
CA PRO A 57 0.20 -2.71 14.85
C PRO A 57 -0.17 -3.70 13.74
N GLN A 58 -1.19 -4.52 13.99
CA GLN A 58 -1.70 -5.47 13.00
C GLN A 58 -3.20 -5.33 12.81
N GLU A 59 -3.62 -5.00 11.60
CA GLU A 59 -5.02 -4.84 11.24
C GLU A 59 -5.39 -5.85 10.16
N ARG A 60 -6.57 -6.46 10.31
CA ARG A 60 -7.09 -7.42 9.33
C ARG A 60 -8.57 -7.23 9.10
N LEU A 61 -8.89 -6.75 7.93
CA LEU A 61 -10.25 -6.54 7.46
C LEU A 61 -10.70 -7.70 6.57
N ARG A 62 -11.90 -8.21 6.81
CA ARG A 62 -12.55 -9.18 5.91
C ARG A 62 -13.94 -8.73 5.57
N GLU A 63 -14.19 -8.59 4.28
CA GLU A 63 -15.43 -8.00 3.79
C GLU A 63 -16.14 -8.91 2.79
N LEU A 64 -17.47 -8.85 2.83
CA LEU A 64 -18.35 -9.54 1.91
C LEU A 64 -19.48 -8.58 1.53
N GLY A 65 -19.38 -7.93 0.37
CA GLY A 65 -20.28 -6.82 0.08
C GLY A 65 -20.20 -6.20 -1.31
N LYS A 66 -20.68 -4.96 -1.41
CA LYS A 66 -20.57 -4.11 -2.60
C LYS A 66 -20.43 -2.64 -2.16
N GLY A 67 -19.49 -1.91 -2.76
CA GLY A 67 -19.26 -0.49 -2.50
C GLY A 67 -18.76 -0.28 -1.07
N LEU A 68 -17.47 -0.51 -0.86
CA LEU A 68 -16.81 -0.39 0.44
C LEU A 68 -15.61 0.57 0.31
N GLU A 69 -15.49 1.50 1.24
CA GLU A 69 -14.46 2.56 1.23
C GLU A 69 -13.83 2.67 2.64
N PRO A 70 -13.09 1.64 3.11
CA PRO A 70 -12.42 1.71 4.40
C PRO A 70 -11.32 2.78 4.38
N GLN A 71 -11.18 3.52 5.48
CA GLN A 71 -10.16 4.56 5.62
C GLN A 71 -9.35 4.35 6.90
N GLU A 72 -8.05 4.14 6.73
CA GLU A 72 -7.11 3.91 7.83
C GLU A 72 -6.08 5.06 7.88
N ARG A 73 -5.80 5.55 9.09
CA ARG A 73 -4.85 6.67 9.30
C ARG A 73 -3.97 6.45 10.52
N LEU A 74 -2.74 6.04 10.30
CA LEU A 74 -1.71 6.01 11.33
C LEU A 74 -0.95 7.33 11.43
N ARG A 75 -0.74 7.82 12.66
CA ARG A 75 0.24 8.89 12.92
C ARG A 75 1.13 8.57 14.09
N GLU A 76 2.41 8.71 13.84
CA GLU A 76 3.42 8.15 14.72
C GLU A 76 4.56 9.14 14.97
N LEU A 77 5.10 9.07 16.19
CA LEU A 77 6.26 9.83 16.62
C LEU A 77 7.18 8.87 17.39
N GLY A 78 8.23 8.36 16.74
CA GLY A 78 8.93 7.21 17.31
C GLY A 78 10.17 6.73 16.57
N LYS A 79 10.49 5.46 16.75
CA LYS A 79 11.52 4.72 16.01
C LYS A 79 11.10 3.26 15.88
N GLY A 80 11.27 2.68 14.69
CA GLY A 80 11.05 1.27 14.41
C GLY A 80 9.57 0.93 14.46
N LEU A 81 8.91 1.08 13.32
CA LEU A 81 7.50 0.79 13.11
C LEU A 81 7.35 -0.22 11.98
N GLU A 82 6.57 -1.26 12.24
CA GLU A 82 6.28 -2.32 11.27
C GLU A 82 4.76 -2.59 11.25
N PRO A 83 3.94 -1.61 10.80
CA PRO A 83 2.51 -1.82 10.68
C PRO A 83 2.22 -2.89 9.63
N GLN A 84 1.28 -3.78 9.91
CA GLN A 84 0.86 -4.84 9.00
C GLN A 84 -0.64 -4.80 8.78
N GLU A 85 -1.04 -4.52 7.55
CA GLU A 85 -2.43 -4.40 7.16
C GLU A 85 -2.78 -5.50 6.14
N GLY A 86 -4.03 -5.94 6.18
CA GLY A 86 -4.44 -7.07 5.37
C GLY A 86 -5.92 -7.16 5.14
N LEU A 87 -6.34 -6.75 3.96
CA LEU A 87 -7.73 -6.80 3.51
C LEU A 87 -7.99 -8.05 2.66
N ARG A 88 -9.15 -8.68 2.90
CA ARG A 88 -9.68 -9.71 2.00
C ARG A 88 -11.13 -9.45 1.71
N GLU A 89 -11.46 -9.34 0.43
CA GLU A 89 -12.83 -9.16 -0.01
C GLU A 89 -13.31 -10.20 -1.02
N LEU A 90 -14.62 -10.46 -0.94
CA LEU A 90 -15.43 -11.08 -1.98
C LEU A 90 -16.58 -10.12 -2.34
N GLY A 91 -16.53 -9.44 -3.49
CA GLY A 91 -17.45 -8.34 -3.71
C GLY A 91 -17.34 -7.59 -5.05
N LYS A 92 -17.67 -6.30 -5.03
CA LYS A 92 -17.52 -5.36 -6.16
C LYS A 92 -17.36 -3.94 -5.63
N GLY A 93 -16.40 -3.21 -6.18
CA GLY A 93 -16.20 -1.78 -5.91
C GLY A 93 -15.63 -1.56 -4.52
N LEU A 94 -14.31 -1.62 -4.45
CA LEU A 94 -13.49 -1.35 -3.27
C LEU A 94 -12.58 -0.16 -3.52
N GLU A 95 -12.60 0.80 -2.61
CA GLU A 95 -11.71 1.96 -2.63
C GLU A 95 -11.07 2.15 -1.24
N PRO A 96 -10.23 1.21 -0.78
CA PRO A 96 -9.54 1.36 0.50
C PRO A 96 -8.56 2.53 0.42
N GLN A 97 -8.49 3.31 1.50
CA GLN A 97 -7.58 4.45 1.59
C GLN A 97 -6.75 4.35 2.87
N GLU A 98 -5.45 4.17 2.70
CA GLU A 98 -4.49 4.14 3.80
C GLU A 98 -3.63 5.42 3.80
N GLY A 99 -3.31 5.91 4.99
CA GLY A 99 -2.40 7.03 5.12
C GLY A 99 -1.57 7.01 6.38
N LEU A 100 -0.30 6.63 6.25
CA LEU A 100 0.66 6.63 7.35
C LEU A 100 1.52 7.90 7.35
N ARG A 101 1.77 8.42 8.56
CA ARG A 101 2.74 9.50 8.78
C ARG A 101 3.63 9.21 9.97
N GLU A 102 4.93 9.16 9.72
CA GLU A 102 5.93 9.03 10.78
C GLU A 102 6.82 10.28 10.87
N LEU A 103 7.13 10.65 12.12
CA LEU A 103 8.25 11.50 12.46
C LEU A 103 9.25 10.68 13.29
N GLY A 104 10.35 10.22 12.69
CA GLY A 104 11.12 9.17 13.34
C GLY A 104 12.27 8.57 12.54
N LYS A 105 12.39 7.26 12.62
CA LYS A 105 13.40 6.45 11.91
C LYS A 105 12.83 5.04 11.76
N GLY A 106 12.88 4.52 10.54
CA GLY A 106 12.53 3.14 10.22
C GLY A 106 11.01 2.95 10.26
N LEU A 107 10.42 3.08 9.08
CA LEU A 107 9.03 2.73 8.77
C LEU A 107 9.06 1.59 7.75
N GLU A 108 8.57 0.41 8.14
CA GLU A 108 8.51 -0.78 7.29
C GLU A 108 7.06 -1.31 7.21
N PRO A 109 6.14 -0.54 6.60
CA PRO A 109 4.74 -0.93 6.49
C PRO A 109 4.59 -2.07 5.50
N GLN A 110 3.68 -2.99 5.81
CA GLN A 110 3.38 -4.13 4.97
C GLN A 110 1.89 -4.19 4.73
N GLU A 111 1.47 -3.97 3.48
CA GLU A 111 0.07 -4.05 3.08
C GLU A 111 -0.14 -5.26 2.16
N GLY A 112 -1.28 -5.93 2.34
CA GLY A 112 -1.66 -7.04 1.49
C GLY A 112 -3.15 -7.11 1.22
N LEU A 113 -3.57 -6.66 0.05
CA LEU A 113 -4.97 -6.73 -0.38
C LEU A 113 -5.23 -7.93 -1.30
N ARG A 114 -6.39 -8.54 -1.11
CA ARG A 114 -6.89 -9.61 -1.99
C ARG A 114 -8.36 -9.41 -2.28
N GLU A 115 -8.69 -9.27 -3.57
CA GLU A 115 -10.08 -9.21 -4.02
C GLU A 115 -10.42 -10.42 -4.91
N LEU A 116 -11.62 -10.94 -4.70
CA LEU A 116 -12.32 -11.81 -5.64
C LEU A 116 -13.59 -11.08 -6.11
N GLY A 117 -13.55 -10.44 -7.26
CA GLY A 117 -14.61 -9.49 -7.59
C GLY A 117 -14.41 -8.68 -8.86
N LYS A 118 -14.65 -7.38 -8.74
CA LYS A 118 -14.50 -6.38 -9.81
C LYS A 118 -14.24 -5.03 -9.15
N GLY A 119 -13.20 -4.36 -9.59
CA GLY A 119 -12.88 -2.99 -9.22
C GLY A 119 -12.30 -2.93 -7.83
N LEU A 120 -10.97 -2.87 -7.79
CA LEU A 120 -10.16 -2.55 -6.61
C LEU A 120 -9.31 -1.32 -6.96
N GLU A 121 -9.58 -0.21 -6.27
CA GLU A 121 -8.91 1.08 -6.46
C GLU A 121 -8.26 1.53 -5.13
N PRO A 122 -7.25 0.81 -4.62
CA PRO A 122 -6.61 1.13 -3.36
C PRO A 122 -5.77 2.39 -3.51
N GLN A 123 -5.77 3.20 -2.48
CA GLN A 123 -4.98 4.43 -2.43
C GLN A 123 -4.14 4.45 -1.17
N GLU A 124 -2.82 4.39 -1.33
CA GLU A 124 -1.88 4.44 -0.23
C GLU A 124 -1.09 5.76 -0.26
N GLY A 125 -0.93 6.38 0.91
CA GLY A 125 -0.20 7.62 1.06
C GLY A 125 0.74 7.62 2.26
N LEU A 126 2.02 7.32 2.03
CA LEU A 126 3.03 7.31 3.09
C LEU A 126 3.87 8.58 3.13
N ARG A 127 4.16 9.02 4.34
CA ARG A 127 5.05 10.16 4.56
C ARG A 127 5.95 9.95 5.76
N GLU A 128 7.25 9.90 5.51
CA GLU A 128 8.26 9.90 6.56
C GLU A 128 9.02 11.23 6.62
N LEU A 129 9.26 11.70 7.84
CA LEU A 129 10.25 12.72 8.14
C LEU A 129 11.31 12.10 9.06
N GLY A 130 12.41 11.63 8.49
CA GLY A 130 13.27 10.71 9.23
C GLY A 130 14.39 10.09 8.41
N LYS A 131 14.48 8.77 8.51
CA LYS A 131 15.41 7.91 7.78
C LYS A 131 14.77 6.54 7.62
N GLY A 132 14.72 6.05 6.40
CA GLY A 132 14.36 4.68 6.09
C GLY A 132 12.84 4.51 6.06
N LEU A 133 12.30 4.54 4.86
CA LEU A 133 10.95 4.16 4.50
C LEU A 133 11.04 2.98 3.53
N GLU A 134 10.67 1.79 3.99
CA GLU A 134 10.76 0.53 3.24
C GLU A 134 9.38 -0.16 3.16
N PRO A 135 8.40 0.46 2.46
CA PRO A 135 7.06 -0.10 2.34
C PRO A 135 7.06 -1.32 1.42
N GLN A 136 6.21 -2.28 1.76
CA GLN A 136 6.00 -3.48 0.98
C GLN A 136 4.51 -3.67 0.72
N GLU A 137 4.11 -3.56 -0.54
CA GLU A 137 2.72 -3.73 -0.95
C GLU A 137 2.55 -4.99 -1.83
N GLY A 138 1.49 -5.74 -1.55
CA GLY A 138 1.17 -6.96 -2.28
C GLY A 138 -0.31 -7.08 -2.64
N LEU A 139 -0.68 -6.63 -3.84
CA LEU A 139 -2.07 -6.72 -4.30
C LEU A 139 -2.33 -7.91 -5.22
N ARG A 140 -3.50 -8.51 -5.04
CA ARG A 140 -3.98 -9.59 -5.91
C ARG A 140 -5.46 -9.46 -6.21
N GLU A 141 -5.77 -9.37 -7.49
CA GLU A 141 -7.15 -9.41 -7.97
C GLU A 141 -7.42 -10.68 -8.79
N LEU A 142 -8.58 -11.29 -8.54
CA LEU A 142 -9.18 -12.29 -9.42
C LEU A 142 -10.52 -11.73 -9.92
N GLY A 143 -10.51 -11.07 -11.07
CA GLY A 143 -11.62 -10.22 -11.44
C GLY A 143 -11.43 -9.39 -12.70
N LYS A 144 -11.71 -8.09 -12.57
CA LYS A 144 -11.51 -7.07 -13.59
C LYS A 144 -11.24 -5.75 -12.86
N GLY A 145 -10.17 -5.08 -13.26
CA GLY A 145 -9.88 -3.71 -12.85
C GLY A 145 -9.20 -3.67 -11.48
N LEU A 146 -7.87 -3.57 -11.54
CA LEU A 146 -7.00 -3.25 -10.42
C LEU A 146 -6.28 -1.93 -10.77
N GLU A 147 -6.65 -0.85 -10.08
CA GLU A 147 -6.14 0.51 -10.33
C GLU A 147 -5.53 1.10 -9.04
N PRO A 148 -4.42 0.53 -8.51
CA PRO A 148 -3.80 1.01 -7.30
C PRO A 148 -3.09 2.34 -7.54
N GLN A 149 -3.13 3.19 -6.53
CA GLN A 149 -2.47 4.48 -6.52
C GLN A 149 -1.61 4.61 -5.26
N GLU A 150 -0.30 4.66 -5.44
CA GLU A 150 0.65 4.80 -4.34
C GLU A 150 1.37 6.16 -4.40
N GLY A 151 1.42 6.84 -3.26
CA GLY A 151 2.08 8.13 -3.12
C GLY A 151 3.04 8.17 -1.94
N LEU A 152 4.34 7.97 -2.20
CA LEU A 152 5.35 7.98 -1.14
C LEU A 152 6.17 9.26 -1.12
N ARG A 153 6.45 9.72 0.10
CA ARG A 153 7.33 10.86 0.32
C ARG A 153 8.21 10.69 1.53
N GLU A 154 9.52 10.74 1.29
CA GLU A 154 10.52 10.82 2.35
C GLU A 154 11.23 12.18 2.35
N LEU A 155 11.43 12.72 3.55
CA LEU A 155 12.35 13.82 3.82
C LEU A 155 13.42 13.30 4.78
N GLY A 156 14.53 12.82 4.23
CA GLY A 156 15.41 11.96 5.00
C GLY A 156 16.55 11.33 4.21
N LYS A 157 16.66 10.01 4.35
CA LYS A 157 17.58 9.13 3.63
C LYS A 157 16.93 7.76 3.52
N GLY A 158 16.81 7.25 2.29
CA GLY A 158 16.46 5.88 2.02
C GLY A 158 14.95 5.68 1.90
N LEU A 159 14.49 5.65 0.65
CA LEU A 159 13.16 5.23 0.25
C LEU A 159 13.32 3.97 -0.62
N GLU A 160 12.94 2.81 -0.09
CA GLU A 160 13.12 1.50 -0.76
C GLU A 160 11.78 0.76 -0.87
N PRO A 161 10.80 1.27 -1.65
CA PRO A 161 9.51 0.64 -1.77
C PRO A 161 9.58 -0.63 -2.62
N GLN A 162 8.75 -1.60 -2.26
CA GLN A 162 8.63 -2.85 -3.00
C GLN A 162 7.15 -3.14 -3.27
N GLU A 163 6.77 -3.13 -4.54
CA GLU A 163 5.40 -3.38 -4.96
C GLU A 163 5.30 -4.67 -5.78
N GLY A 164 4.29 -5.48 -5.46
CA GLY A 164 4.05 -6.76 -6.13
C GLY A 164 2.59 -6.95 -6.52
N LEU A 165 2.22 -6.53 -7.72
CA LEU A 165 0.85 -6.67 -8.22
C LEU A 165 0.63 -7.90 -9.08
N ARG A 166 -0.57 -8.49 -8.91
CA ARG A 166 -1.00 -9.59 -9.74
C ARG A 166 -2.48 -9.55 -10.06
N GLU A 167 -2.78 -9.50 -11.33
CA GLU A 167 -4.15 -9.61 -11.83
C GLU A 167 -4.37 -10.91 -12.62
N LEU A 168 -5.51 -11.56 -12.38
CA LEU A 168 -6.03 -12.64 -13.21
C LEU A 168 -7.40 -12.20 -13.73
N GLY A 169 -7.42 -11.57 -14.90
CA GLY A 169 -8.58 -10.78 -15.29
C GLY A 169 -8.39 -9.93 -16.53
N LYS A 170 -8.71 -8.65 -16.40
CA LYS A 170 -8.53 -7.59 -17.39
C LYS A 170 -8.31 -6.28 -16.65
N GLY A 171 -7.24 -5.57 -17.00
CA GLY A 171 -7.01 -4.20 -16.59
C GLY A 171 -6.27 -4.12 -15.26
N LEU A 172 -4.96 -3.94 -15.38
CA LEU A 172 -4.02 -3.58 -14.32
C LEU A 172 -3.41 -2.23 -14.68
N GLU A 173 -3.83 -1.17 -13.98
CA GLU A 173 -3.42 0.23 -14.27
C GLU A 173 -2.83 0.90 -13.01
N PRO A 174 -1.69 0.42 -12.51
CA PRO A 174 -1.07 0.99 -11.31
C PRO A 174 -0.47 2.36 -11.59
N GLN A 175 -0.54 3.22 -10.57
CA GLN A 175 0.04 4.56 -10.61
C GLN A 175 0.89 4.80 -9.35
N GLU A 176 2.19 4.96 -9.54
CA GLU A 176 3.14 5.18 -8.46
C GLU A 176 3.79 6.57 -8.56
N GLY A 177 3.80 7.28 -7.43
CA GLY A 177 4.38 8.61 -7.31
C GLY A 177 5.36 8.72 -6.16
N LEU A 178 6.65 8.57 -6.42
CA LEU A 178 7.68 8.62 -5.39
C LEU A 178 8.45 9.94 -5.36
N ARG A 179 8.72 10.41 -4.14
CA ARG A 179 9.53 11.59 -3.93
C ARG A 179 10.44 11.50 -2.72
N GLU A 180 11.73 11.55 -2.97
CA GLU A 180 12.73 11.71 -1.93
C GLU A 180 13.39 13.10 -1.96
N LEU A 181 13.53 13.70 -0.78
CA LEU A 181 14.42 14.83 -0.53
C LEU A 181 15.50 14.37 0.45
N GLY A 182 16.61 13.86 -0.08
CA GLY A 182 17.51 13.04 0.72
C GLY A 182 18.66 12.40 -0.06
N LYS A 183 18.81 11.10 0.12
CA LYS A 183 19.74 10.21 -0.56
C LYS A 183 19.15 8.79 -0.58
N GLY A 184 19.05 8.22 -1.77
CA GLY A 184 18.70 6.80 -1.97
C GLY A 184 17.20 6.60 -2.17
N LEU A 185 16.79 6.51 -3.43
CA LEU A 185 15.47 6.09 -3.88
C LEU A 185 15.67 4.83 -4.74
N GLU A 186 15.28 3.67 -4.22
CA GLU A 186 15.53 2.35 -4.81
C GLU A 186 14.22 1.54 -4.93
N PRO A 187 13.24 1.98 -5.74
CA PRO A 187 11.97 1.28 -5.88
C PRO A 187 12.12 -0.01 -6.66
N GLN A 188 11.33 -1.00 -6.27
CA GLN A 188 11.25 -2.29 -6.94
C GLN A 188 9.81 -2.68 -7.23
N GLU A 189 9.46 -2.71 -8.51
CA GLU A 189 8.11 -3.04 -8.95
C GLU A 189 8.08 -4.38 -9.69
N GLY A 190 7.09 -5.21 -9.38
CA GLY A 190 6.88 -6.51 -9.98
C GLY A 190 5.43 -6.74 -10.42
N LEU A 191 5.10 -6.40 -11.66
CA LEU A 191 3.75 -6.57 -12.19
C LEU A 191 3.56 -7.86 -12.98
N ARG A 192 2.41 -8.50 -12.76
CA ARG A 192 1.98 -9.63 -13.58
C ARG A 192 0.49 -9.60 -13.87
N GLU A 193 0.17 -9.58 -15.15
CA GLU A 193 -1.19 -9.81 -15.64
C GLU A 193 -1.30 -11.14 -16.40
N LEU A 194 -2.37 -11.88 -16.11
CA LEU A 194 -2.86 -12.98 -16.93
C LEU A 194 -4.25 -12.59 -17.45
N GLY A 195 -4.29 -11.94 -18.61
CA GLY A 195 -5.45 -11.14 -18.98
C GLY A 195 -5.30 -10.31 -20.25
N LYS A 196 -5.75 -9.06 -20.19
CA LYS A 196 -5.60 -8.02 -21.20
C LYS A 196 -5.54 -6.66 -20.50
N GLY A 197 -4.50 -5.89 -20.77
CA GLY A 197 -4.36 -4.49 -20.34
C GLY A 197 -3.52 -4.37 -19.07
N LEU A 198 -2.24 -4.06 -19.27
CA LEU A 198 -1.26 -3.69 -18.25
C LEU A 198 -0.69 -2.32 -18.64
N GLU A 199 -1.10 -1.28 -17.93
CA GLU A 199 -0.79 0.13 -18.24
C GLU A 199 -0.19 0.86 -17.01
N PRO A 200 1.01 0.48 -16.54
CA PRO A 200 1.62 1.10 -15.37
C PRO A 200 2.11 2.51 -15.65
N GLN A 201 1.98 3.37 -14.65
CA GLN A 201 2.48 4.75 -14.68
C GLN A 201 3.32 5.05 -13.46
N GLU A 202 4.61 5.32 -13.67
CA GLU A 202 5.55 5.61 -12.60
C GLU A 202 6.11 7.05 -12.71
N GLY A 203 6.16 7.75 -11.58
CA GLY A 203 6.69 9.10 -11.48
C GLY A 203 7.68 9.27 -10.34
N LEU A 204 8.98 9.15 -10.64
CA LEU A 204 10.04 9.26 -9.63
C LEU A 204 10.69 10.64 -9.61
N ARG A 205 10.88 11.17 -8.40
CA ARG A 205 11.59 12.43 -8.20
C ARG A 205 12.53 12.40 -7.01
N GLU A 206 13.82 12.45 -7.29
CA GLU A 206 14.86 12.58 -6.27
C GLU A 206 15.48 13.99 -6.29
N LEU A 207 15.61 14.59 -5.10
CA LEU A 207 16.43 15.78 -4.88
C LEU A 207 17.54 15.40 -3.89
N GLY A 208 18.64 14.85 -4.42
CA GLY A 208 19.56 14.07 -3.61
C GLY A 208 20.72 13.45 -4.39
N LYS A 209 20.97 12.17 -4.11
CA LYS A 209 21.90 11.28 -4.83
C LYS A 209 21.38 9.85 -4.67
N GLY A 210 21.32 9.12 -5.77
CA GLY A 210 21.02 7.68 -5.79
C GLY A 210 19.55 7.44 -6.11
N LEU A 211 19.28 7.22 -7.38
CA LEU A 211 18.00 6.84 -7.97
C LEU A 211 18.22 5.54 -8.75
N GLU A 212 17.79 4.42 -8.20
CA GLU A 212 18.05 3.08 -8.76
C GLU A 212 16.74 2.27 -8.89
N PRO A 213 15.81 2.66 -9.79
CA PRO A 213 14.56 1.95 -9.96
C PRO A 213 14.73 0.59 -10.66
N GLN A 214 13.97 -0.41 -10.23
CA GLN A 214 13.92 -1.73 -10.84
C GLN A 214 12.48 -2.15 -11.15
N GLU A 215 12.16 -2.29 -12.43
CA GLU A 215 10.83 -2.69 -12.88
C GLU A 215 10.85 -4.06 -13.58
N ARG A 216 9.89 -4.92 -13.25
CA ARG A 216 9.70 -6.22 -13.93
C ARG A 216 8.24 -6.43 -14.32
N LEU A 217 7.95 -6.26 -15.61
CA LEU A 217 6.62 -6.47 -16.17
C LEU A 217 6.49 -7.83 -16.87
N ARG A 218 5.40 -8.54 -16.57
CA ARG A 218 5.03 -9.74 -17.31
C ARG A 218 3.54 -9.79 -17.65
N GLU A 219 3.26 -9.80 -18.95
CA GLU A 219 1.93 -10.03 -19.47
C GLU A 219 1.83 -11.41 -20.14
N LEU A 220 0.77 -12.15 -19.83
CA LEU A 220 0.31 -13.32 -20.59
C LEU A 220 -1.07 -12.97 -21.14
N GLY A 221 -1.09 -12.24 -22.26
CA GLY A 221 -2.25 -11.47 -22.69
C GLY A 221 -2.01 -10.66 -23.96
N LYS A 222 -2.68 -9.51 -24.07
CA LYS A 222 -2.42 -8.44 -25.04
C LYS A 222 -2.70 -7.09 -24.36
N GLY A 223 -1.78 -6.14 -24.53
CA GLY A 223 -1.99 -4.74 -24.17
C GLY A 223 -1.05 -4.30 -23.05
N LEU A 224 0.25 -4.19 -23.35
CA LEU A 224 1.28 -3.73 -22.43
C LEU A 224 1.71 -2.31 -22.82
N GLU A 225 1.41 -1.31 -21.99
CA GLU A 225 1.70 0.11 -22.27
C GLU A 225 2.27 0.85 -21.03
N PRO A 226 3.53 0.62 -20.65
CA PRO A 226 4.17 1.30 -19.51
C PRO A 226 4.53 2.76 -19.81
N GLN A 227 4.42 3.62 -18.79
CA GLN A 227 4.86 5.03 -18.83
C GLN A 227 5.69 5.40 -17.61
N GLU A 228 6.95 5.76 -17.82
CA GLU A 228 7.85 6.18 -16.74
C GLU A 228 8.29 7.65 -16.87
N ARG A 229 8.38 8.35 -15.74
CA ARG A 229 8.91 9.72 -15.65
C ARG A 229 9.91 9.87 -14.51
N LEU A 230 11.19 9.80 -14.85
CA LEU A 230 12.30 9.99 -13.92
C LEU A 230 12.80 11.44 -13.86
N ARG A 231 13.02 11.96 -12.65
CA ARG A 231 13.71 13.23 -12.43
C ARG A 231 14.64 13.18 -11.23
N GLU A 232 15.94 13.14 -11.51
CA GLU A 232 16.99 13.35 -10.51
C GLU A 232 17.51 14.79 -10.57
N LEU A 233 17.62 15.46 -9.42
CA LEU A 233 18.40 16.69 -9.26
C LEU A 233 19.55 16.39 -8.30
N GLY A 234 20.58 15.73 -8.82
CA GLY A 234 21.57 15.00 -8.01
C GLY A 234 22.72 14.41 -8.82
N LYS A 235 23.26 13.30 -8.32
CA LYS A 235 24.15 12.39 -9.07
C LYS A 235 23.81 10.94 -8.69
N GLY A 236 23.58 10.10 -9.69
CA GLY A 236 23.50 8.65 -9.56
C GLY A 236 22.13 8.17 -9.96
N LEU A 237 21.93 7.96 -11.27
CA LEU A 237 20.69 7.43 -11.85
C LEU A 237 21.03 6.11 -12.58
N GLU A 238 20.46 5.00 -12.12
CA GLU A 238 20.73 3.66 -12.64
C GLU A 238 19.43 2.81 -12.75
N PRO A 239 18.56 3.06 -13.75
CA PRO A 239 17.32 2.29 -13.94
C PRO A 239 17.56 0.90 -14.52
N GLN A 240 16.75 -0.08 -14.10
CA GLN A 240 16.74 -1.45 -14.64
C GLN A 240 15.31 -1.90 -14.98
N GLU A 241 15.07 -2.21 -16.24
CA GLU A 241 13.75 -2.66 -16.71
C GLU A 241 13.81 -4.08 -17.30
N GLY A 242 12.79 -4.89 -17.00
CA GLY A 242 12.61 -6.23 -17.51
C GLY A 242 11.20 -6.50 -18.02
N LEU A 243 11.00 -6.41 -19.34
CA LEU A 243 9.70 -6.64 -19.99
C LEU A 243 9.59 -8.06 -20.58
N ARG A 244 8.47 -8.74 -20.32
CA ARG A 244 8.16 -10.04 -20.96
C ARG A 244 6.69 -10.18 -21.31
N GLU A 245 6.39 -10.06 -22.60
CA GLU A 245 5.12 -10.45 -23.19
C GLU A 245 5.16 -11.92 -23.65
N LEU A 246 4.25 -12.75 -23.14
CA LEU A 246 4.11 -14.14 -23.54
C LEU A 246 2.85 -14.32 -24.38
N GLY A 247 2.98 -14.22 -25.70
CA GLY A 247 1.88 -14.52 -26.61
C GLY A 247 1.54 -16.02 -26.65
N ARG A 248 0.25 -16.36 -26.51
CA ARG A 248 -0.35 -17.51 -27.20
C ARG A 248 -1.55 -17.01 -28.01
N GLY A 249 -1.58 -17.44 -29.28
CA GLY A 249 -2.55 -17.04 -30.30
C GLY A 249 -4.00 -17.32 -29.96
#